data_AF-A0A7C6JVG6-F1
#
_entry.id   AF-A0A7C6JVG6-F1
#
_cell.length_a   1.000
_cell.length_b   1.000
_cell.length_c   1.000
_cell.angle_alpha   90.00
_cell.angle_beta   90.00
_cell.angle_gamma   90.00
#
_symmetry.space_group_name_H-M   'P 1'
#
loop_
_entity.id
_entity.type
_entity.pdbx_description
1 polymer ?
#
loop_
_entity_poly.entity_id
_entity_poly.type
_entity_poly.pdbx_seq_one_letter_code
_entity_poly.pdbx_strand_id
1 'polypeptide(L)'
;MNTKHVTVEDYNPEWKNEFKRISNELSAVLADKIISIGHVGSTSVEGLAAKPVIDIVIDNNFEEAKQTLELTGYLYEGDFYFDPFKLEFLWVDVKIFNKAEKYSLEGLL
;
A
#
# COMPACT_ATOMS: atom_id res chain seq x y z
N MET A 1 23.66 -5.10 11.11
CA MET A 1 22.19 -5.17 11.01
C MET A 1 21.63 -3.90 11.61
N ASN A 2 20.89 -3.10 10.83
CA ASN A 2 20.22 -1.91 11.33
C ASN A 2 18.75 -2.29 11.58
N THR A 3 18.43 -2.82 12.76
CA THR A 3 17.06 -3.17 13.11
C THR A 3 16.29 -1.89 13.41
N LYS A 4 15.59 -1.36 12.40
CA LYS A 4 14.53 -0.38 12.62
C LYS A 4 13.50 -1.02 13.55
N HIS A 5 13.12 -0.31 14.60
CA HIS A 5 12.05 -0.74 15.50
C HIS A 5 10.77 -0.90 14.67
N VAL A 6 10.19 -2.11 14.63
CA VAL A 6 8.94 -2.39 13.93
C VAL A 6 7.85 -2.56 14.99
N THR A 7 6.88 -1.66 14.99
CA THR A 7 5.70 -1.77 15.86
C THR A 7 4.67 -2.68 15.18
N VAL A 8 4.23 -3.70 15.90
CA VAL A 8 3.12 -4.58 15.52
C VAL A 8 1.98 -4.29 16.48
N GLU A 9 0.78 -4.12 15.97
CA GLU A 9 -0.44 -3.88 16.75
C GLU A 9 -1.45 -5.01 16.55
N ASP A 10 -2.34 -5.19 17.53
CA ASP A 10 -3.50 -6.06 17.38
C ASP A 10 -4.37 -5.61 16.21
N TYR A 11 -5.19 -6.53 15.68
CA TYR A 11 -6.06 -6.22 14.55
C TYR A 11 -6.88 -4.95 14.79
N ASN A 12 -6.76 -4.01 13.87
CA ASN A 12 -7.52 -2.78 13.90
C ASN A 12 -8.62 -2.81 12.81
N PRO A 13 -9.92 -2.75 13.17
CA PRO A 13 -11.01 -2.78 12.21
C PRO A 13 -10.98 -1.59 11.22
N GLU A 14 -10.30 -0.49 11.58
CA GLU A 14 -10.15 0.66 10.70
C GLU A 14 -9.27 0.39 9.47
N TRP A 15 -8.45 -0.67 9.46
CA TRP A 15 -7.67 -1.05 8.27
C TRP A 15 -8.54 -1.32 7.06
N LYS A 16 -9.77 -1.84 7.26
CA LYS A 16 -10.75 -2.02 6.17
C LYS A 16 -11.26 -0.69 5.62
N ASN A 17 -11.48 0.29 6.49
CA ASN A 17 -11.95 1.61 6.07
C ASN A 17 -10.83 2.36 5.33
N GLU A 18 -9.60 2.21 5.81
CA GLU A 18 -8.44 2.84 5.20
C GLU A 18 -8.11 2.23 3.84
N PHE A 19 -8.20 0.90 3.70
CA PHE A 19 -8.14 0.25 2.39
C PHE A 19 -9.19 0.81 1.44
N LYS A 20 -10.46 0.94 1.85
CA LYS A 20 -11.51 1.51 0.99
C LYS A 20 -11.21 2.95 0.58
N ARG A 21 -10.68 3.76 1.50
CA ARG A 21 -10.28 5.14 1.23
C ARG A 21 -9.21 5.19 0.14
N ILE A 22 -8.15 4.41 0.30
CA ILE A 22 -7.02 4.35 -0.64
C ILE A 22 -7.47 3.74 -1.98
N SER A 23 -8.26 2.67 -1.95
CA SER A 23 -8.81 2.04 -3.17
C SER A 23 -9.62 3.05 -3.99
N ASN A 24 -10.45 3.88 -3.35
CA ASN A 24 -11.21 4.92 -4.07
C ASN A 24 -10.30 6.00 -4.66
N GLU A 25 -9.24 6.38 -3.94
CA GLU A 25 -8.23 7.34 -4.41
C GLU A 25 -7.50 6.78 -5.65
N LEU A 26 -7.02 5.54 -5.58
CA LEU A 26 -6.35 4.85 -6.68
C LEU A 26 -7.27 4.67 -7.88
N SER A 27 -8.53 4.27 -7.66
CA SER A 27 -9.54 4.19 -8.72
C SER A 27 -9.80 5.54 -9.41
N ALA A 28 -9.78 6.66 -8.67
CA ALA A 28 -9.94 7.98 -9.26
C ALA A 28 -8.70 8.40 -10.09
N VAL A 29 -7.49 8.06 -9.62
CA VAL A 29 -6.23 8.39 -10.28
C VAL A 29 -6.02 7.59 -11.56
N LEU A 30 -6.28 6.28 -11.50
CA LEU A 30 -6.07 5.37 -12.62
C LEU A 30 -7.29 5.23 -13.54
N ALA A 31 -8.45 5.73 -13.10
CA ALA A 31 -9.69 5.81 -13.87
C ALA A 31 -10.08 4.48 -14.54
N ASP A 32 -10.24 4.49 -15.86
CA ASP A 32 -10.65 3.36 -16.70
C ASP A 32 -9.54 2.33 -16.97
N LYS A 33 -8.33 2.57 -16.45
CA LYS A 33 -7.19 1.68 -16.65
C LYS A 33 -7.20 0.49 -15.69
N ILE A 34 -7.92 0.57 -14.57
CA ILE A 34 -7.92 -0.51 -13.57
C ILE A 34 -8.88 -1.65 -13.95
N ILE A 35 -8.38 -2.88 -13.91
CA ILE A 35 -9.19 -4.09 -13.97
C ILE A 35 -9.72 -4.45 -12.58
N SER A 36 -8.86 -4.45 -11.55
CA SER A 36 -9.27 -4.66 -10.15
C SER A 36 -8.29 -4.08 -9.12
N ILE A 37 -8.76 -3.84 -7.88
CA ILE A 37 -7.96 -3.47 -6.70
C ILE A 37 -8.29 -4.44 -5.56
N GLY A 38 -7.28 -4.99 -4.89
CA GLY A 38 -7.44 -5.90 -3.76
C GLY A 38 -6.65 -5.49 -2.52
N HIS A 39 -7.23 -5.73 -1.33
CA HIS A 39 -6.53 -5.62 -0.05
C HIS A 39 -5.82 -6.94 0.24
N VAL A 40 -4.49 -6.91 0.26
CA VAL A 40 -3.64 -8.08 0.51
C VAL A 40 -2.81 -7.86 1.78
N GLY A 41 -1.99 -8.85 2.14
CA GLY A 41 -1.13 -8.76 3.33
C GLY A 41 -1.86 -9.02 4.65
N SER A 42 -1.16 -8.78 5.77
CA SER A 42 -1.65 -9.18 7.09
C SER A 42 -2.79 -8.29 7.59
N THR A 43 -2.83 -7.01 7.19
CA THR A 43 -3.89 -6.07 7.60
C THR A 43 -5.24 -6.34 6.94
N SER A 44 -5.30 -7.20 5.92
CA SER A 44 -6.56 -7.65 5.31
C SER A 44 -7.21 -8.81 6.07
N VAL A 45 -6.49 -9.44 7.01
CA VAL A 45 -6.97 -10.59 7.78
C VAL A 45 -7.53 -10.15 9.12
N GLU A 46 -8.84 -10.31 9.30
CA GLU A 46 -9.51 -10.02 10.57
C GLU A 46 -8.94 -10.82 11.74
N GLY A 47 -8.65 -10.13 12.85
CA GLY A 47 -8.11 -10.75 14.06
C GLY A 47 -6.60 -11.01 14.02
N LEU A 48 -5.91 -10.72 12.92
CA LEU A 48 -4.46 -10.88 12.82
C LEU A 48 -3.73 -9.61 13.29
N ALA A 49 -2.81 -9.77 14.25
CA ALA A 49 -1.89 -8.71 14.63
C ALA A 49 -0.87 -8.46 13.50
N ALA A 50 -0.64 -7.19 13.16
CA ALA A 50 0.17 -6.81 12.01
C ALA A 50 0.86 -5.47 12.21
N LYS A 51 1.82 -5.18 11.35
CA LYS A 51 2.32 -3.81 11.17
C LYS A 51 1.22 -2.99 10.49
N PRO A 52 0.95 -1.74 10.90
CA PRO A 52 -0.11 -0.90 10.31
C PRO A 52 0.26 -0.38 8.91
N VAL A 53 0.35 -1.28 7.95
CA VAL A 53 0.63 -1.02 6.53
C VAL A 53 -0.46 -1.70 5.70
N ILE A 54 -1.04 -0.97 4.76
CA ILE A 54 -2.05 -1.49 3.84
C ILE A 54 -1.34 -1.90 2.56
N ASP A 55 -1.30 -3.20 2.32
CA ASP A 55 -0.74 -3.76 1.09
C ASP A 55 -1.85 -3.85 0.05
N ILE A 56 -1.64 -3.26 -1.12
CA ILE A 56 -2.63 -3.19 -2.18
C ILE A 56 -2.06 -3.84 -3.45
N VAL A 57 -2.88 -4.71 -4.06
CA VAL A 57 -2.62 -5.23 -5.39
C VAL A 57 -3.55 -4.55 -6.39
N ILE A 58 -2.99 -4.13 -7.52
CA ILE A 58 -3.74 -3.54 -8.64
C ILE A 58 -3.52 -4.40 -9.87
N ASP A 59 -4.62 -4.87 -10.45
CA ASP A 59 -4.64 -5.52 -11.75
C ASP A 59 -4.83 -4.46 -12.84
N ASN A 60 -3.77 -4.22 -13.61
CA ASN A 60 -3.68 -3.19 -14.65
C ASN A 60 -2.46 -3.46 -15.53
N ASN A 61 -2.35 -2.76 -16.67
CA ASN A 61 -1.07 -2.56 -17.35
C ASN A 61 -0.07 -1.88 -16.41
N PHE A 62 0.90 -2.66 -15.95
CA PHE A 62 1.88 -2.27 -14.93
C PHE A 62 2.61 -0.95 -15.24
N GLU A 63 3.10 -0.77 -16.47
CA GLU A 63 3.91 0.41 -16.83
C GLU A 63 3.08 1.70 -16.81
N GLU A 64 1.85 1.63 -17.31
CA GLU A 64 0.96 2.78 -17.34
C GLU A 64 0.47 3.16 -15.94
N ALA A 65 0.13 2.16 -15.12
CA ALA A 65 -0.26 2.36 -13.74
C ALA A 65 0.86 2.98 -12.92
N LYS A 66 2.08 2.44 -13.05
CA LYS A 66 3.28 2.93 -12.38
C LYS A 66 3.53 4.41 -12.70
N GLN A 67 3.57 4.78 -13.99
CA GLN A 67 3.80 6.16 -14.40
C GLN A 67 2.74 7.11 -13.83
N THR A 68 1.47 6.70 -13.86
CA THR A 68 0.37 7.51 -13.35
C THR A 68 0.49 7.70 -11.83
N LEU A 69 0.86 6.65 -11.09
CA LEU A 69 1.02 6.70 -9.64
C LEU A 69 2.24 7.51 -9.20
N GLU A 70 3.37 7.38 -9.90
CA GLU A 70 4.57 8.18 -9.65
C GLU A 70 4.29 9.69 -9.78
N LEU A 71 3.45 10.09 -10.75
CA LEU A 71 3.02 11.49 -10.93
C LEU A 71 2.16 12.01 -9.77
N THR A 72 1.55 11.13 -8.98
CA THR A 72 0.72 11.48 -7.81
C THR A 72 1.48 11.40 -6.49
N GLY A 73 2.78 11.10 -6.54
CA GLY A 73 3.65 11.05 -5.36
C GLY A 73 3.74 9.67 -4.69
N TYR A 74 3.14 8.63 -5.29
CA TYR A 74 3.37 7.25 -4.87
C TYR A 74 4.77 6.82 -5.32
N LEU A 75 5.49 6.14 -4.44
CA LEU A 75 6.82 5.61 -4.73
C LEU A 75 6.70 4.13 -5.06
N TYR A 76 7.25 3.73 -6.21
CA TYR A 76 7.44 2.33 -6.55
C TYR A 76 8.71 1.79 -5.87
N GLU A 77 8.57 0.88 -4.90
CA GLU A 77 9.69 0.33 -4.12
C GLU A 77 10.26 -1.00 -4.70
N GLY A 78 9.87 -1.39 -5.92
CA GLY A 78 10.45 -2.53 -6.65
C GLY A 78 9.75 -3.88 -6.49
N ASP A 79 10.22 -4.88 -7.25
CA ASP A 79 9.70 -6.26 -7.25
C ASP A 79 10.20 -7.03 -6.03
N PHE A 80 9.52 -6.93 -4.88
CA PHE A 80 9.88 -7.72 -3.68
C PHE A 80 9.62 -9.23 -3.85
N TYR A 81 8.92 -9.65 -4.91
CA TYR A 81 8.65 -11.05 -5.23
C TYR A 81 9.03 -11.37 -6.68
N PHE A 82 10.15 -12.09 -6.84
CA PHE A 82 10.50 -12.74 -8.11
C PHE A 82 9.64 -14.01 -8.26
N ASP A 83 8.46 -13.87 -8.85
CA ASP A 83 7.71 -15.02 -9.39
C ASP A 83 8.02 -15.14 -10.90
N PRO A 84 8.69 -16.23 -11.36
CA PRO A 84 8.98 -16.45 -12.76
C PRO A 84 7.74 -16.69 -13.65
N PHE A 85 6.54 -16.77 -13.07
CA PHE A 85 5.28 -17.01 -13.79
C PHE A 85 4.40 -15.76 -13.98
N LYS A 86 4.96 -14.54 -13.77
CA LYS A 86 4.33 -13.21 -13.91
C LYS A 86 2.90 -13.21 -14.50
N LEU A 87 1.93 -13.08 -13.59
CA LEU A 87 0.74 -12.29 -13.85
C LEU A 87 1.15 -10.82 -13.68
N GLU A 88 0.75 -9.94 -14.59
CA GLU A 88 1.15 -8.52 -14.62
C GLU A 88 0.44 -7.72 -13.50
N PHE A 89 0.88 -7.87 -12.26
CA PHE A 89 0.33 -7.12 -11.11
C PHE A 89 1.29 -6.06 -10.59
N LEU A 90 0.73 -4.89 -10.26
CA LEU A 90 1.44 -3.84 -9.53
C LEU A 90 1.14 -3.97 -8.03
N TRP A 91 2.19 -4.03 -7.22
CA TRP A 91 2.10 -4.01 -5.76
C TRP A 91 2.40 -2.59 -5.26
N VAL A 92 1.51 -2.05 -4.44
CA VAL A 92 1.66 -0.73 -3.82
C VAL A 92 1.54 -0.87 -2.31
N ASP A 93 2.63 -0.61 -1.60
CA ASP A 93 2.65 -0.57 -0.15
C ASP A 93 2.27 0.83 0.34
N VAL A 94 1.14 0.96 1.04
CA VAL A 94 0.74 2.23 1.65
C VAL A 94 0.98 2.18 3.15
N LYS A 95 1.98 2.95 3.60
CA LYS A 95 2.34 3.08 5.02
C LYS A 95 1.37 4.07 5.67
N ILE A 96 0.54 3.60 6.60
CA ILE A 96 -0.29 4.49 7.42
C ILE A 96 0.58 5.02 8.56
N PHE A 97 0.72 6.33 8.64
CA PHE A 97 1.31 6.97 9.81
C PHE A 97 0.19 7.33 10.79
N ASN A 98 0.37 7.00 12.07
CA ASN A 98 -0.50 7.57 13.10
C ASN A 98 -0.31 9.09 13.09
N LYS A 99 -1.37 9.87 13.31
CA LYS A 99 -1.33 11.34 13.31
C LYS A 99 -0.22 11.90 14.22
N ALA A 100 0.14 11.19 15.29
CA ALA A 100 1.26 11.52 16.17
C ALA A 100 2.65 11.34 15.53
N GLU A 101 2.84 10.38 14.63
CA GLU A 101 4.11 10.10 13.96
C GLU A 101 4.36 11.03 12.76
N LYS A 102 3.30 11.51 12.11
CA LYS A 102 3.38 12.48 11.00
C LYS A 102 4.16 13.75 11.40
N TYR A 103 3.93 14.25 12.62
CA TYR A 103 4.59 15.46 13.12
C TYR A 103 6.06 15.25 13.56
N SER A 104 6.52 14.00 13.71
CA SER A 104 7.92 13.70 14.04
C SER A 104 8.83 13.66 12.81
N LEU A 105 8.27 13.44 11.61
CA LEU A 105 9.02 13.37 10.36
C LEU A 105 9.09 14.73 9.65
N GLU A 106 8.08 15.58 9.81
CA GLU A 106 8.10 16.96 9.29
C GLU A 106 9.01 17.91 10.09
N GLY A 107 9.55 17.48 11.23
CA GLY A 107 10.49 18.23 12.08
C GLY A 107 11.99 17.92 11.86
N LEU A 108 12.34 17.18 10.80
CA LEU A 108 13.71 16.77 10.49
C LEU A 108 14.21 17.23 9.10
N LEU A 109 13.60 18.28 8.53
CA LEU A 109 14.16 19.03 7.40
C LEU A 109 14.97 20.24 7.88
#